data_AF-A0A3M2AGW0-F1
#
_entry.id   AF-A0A3M2AGW0-F1
#
_cell.length_a   1.000
_cell.length_b   1.000
_cell.length_c   1.000
_cell.angle_alpha   90.00
_cell.angle_beta   90.00
_cell.angle_gamma   90.00
#
_symmetry.space_group_name_H-M   'P 1'
#
loop_
_entity.id
_entity.type
_entity.pdbx_description
1 polymer ?
#
loop_
_entity_poly.entity_id
_entity_poly.type
_entity_poly.pdbx_seq_one_letter_code
_entity_poly.pdbx_strand_id
1 'polypeptide(L)'
;MIPAALLTLAASALQDPSVPPREPADAKEDVVRRFAEQGIRLDLDRGLIELDAEVCQIYEPLEYLLIVQPRGKDHESLFLVRDLSASALNAAMLLLGVEKGVNGRFVPKDPPPTREEYEAGVPDYTVEPASGDGFYLYAAWDVERPDGVVDHHFHRAEDLVLNVRAERTYQRGRWVYLGSRFIKPHKDAEEMFAADAEGNLVSLVYFPYANHLLTGADPEADNQYIWYPNSWLLPPIGHPVRLLFSREPLEQPEPRVEVPAAER
;
A
#
# COMPACT_ATOMS: atom_id res chain seq x y z
N MET A 1 16.89 -13.83 -48.16
CA MET A 1 15.42 -13.85 -48.04
C MET A 1 15.00 -15.28 -47.75
N ILE A 2 14.62 -15.55 -46.49
CA ILE A 2 14.04 -16.81 -46.01
C ILE A 2 12.79 -16.38 -45.23
N PRO A 3 11.61 -16.95 -45.49
CA PRO A 3 10.35 -16.40 -45.01
C PRO A 3 10.14 -16.70 -43.52
N ALA A 4 9.54 -15.71 -42.86
CA ALA A 4 8.94 -15.80 -41.54
C ALA A 4 7.67 -16.66 -41.60
N ALA A 5 7.59 -17.70 -40.77
CA ALA A 5 6.34 -18.28 -40.31
C ALA A 5 6.60 -19.25 -39.15
N LEU A 6 5.60 -19.35 -38.27
CA LEU A 6 5.43 -20.26 -37.15
C LEU A 6 6.20 -19.91 -35.86
N LEU A 7 5.50 -19.21 -34.96
CA LEU A 7 5.27 -19.74 -33.62
C LEU A 7 3.98 -19.13 -33.06
N THR A 8 2.85 -19.80 -33.32
CA THR A 8 1.60 -19.59 -32.58
C THR A 8 1.27 -20.94 -31.97
N LEU A 9 1.70 -21.17 -30.73
CA LEU A 9 1.35 -22.39 -29.99
C LEU A 9 0.54 -22.02 -28.74
N ALA A 10 -0.76 -22.22 -28.89
CA ALA A 10 -1.67 -22.87 -27.94
C ALA A 10 -1.45 -22.63 -26.44
N ALA A 11 -2.15 -21.63 -25.90
CA ALA A 11 -2.62 -21.62 -24.52
C ALA A 11 -4.14 -21.89 -24.52
N SER A 12 -4.54 -23.10 -24.89
CA SER A 12 -5.94 -23.56 -24.79
C SER A 12 -5.94 -25.06 -24.52
N ALA A 13 -5.55 -25.42 -23.30
CA ALA A 13 -5.74 -26.77 -22.79
C ALA A 13 -5.86 -26.66 -21.27
N LEU A 14 -7.10 -26.44 -20.79
CA LEU A 14 -7.60 -26.80 -19.46
C LEU A 14 -9.09 -26.45 -19.23
N GLN A 15 -9.84 -26.01 -20.24
CA GLN A 15 -11.30 -25.86 -20.12
C GLN A 15 -12.01 -27.14 -20.58
N ASP A 16 -12.89 -27.66 -19.71
CA ASP A 16 -13.84 -28.72 -20.05
C ASP A 16 -14.75 -28.21 -21.18
N PRO A 17 -14.77 -28.87 -22.36
CA PRO A 17 -15.52 -28.41 -23.53
C PRO A 17 -17.06 -28.44 -23.33
N SER A 18 -17.54 -28.95 -22.19
CA SER A 18 -18.97 -28.97 -21.84
C SER A 18 -19.46 -27.71 -21.13
N VAL A 19 -18.56 -26.82 -20.68
CA VAL A 19 -18.94 -25.55 -20.03
C VAL A 19 -18.94 -24.46 -21.10
N PRO A 20 -20.08 -23.78 -21.36
CA PRO A 20 -20.11 -22.68 -22.31
C PRO A 20 -19.11 -21.59 -21.87
N PRO A 21 -18.41 -20.93 -22.82
CA PRO A 21 -17.51 -19.83 -22.49
C PRO A 21 -18.26 -18.78 -21.68
N ARG A 22 -17.78 -18.48 -20.48
CA ARG A 22 -18.38 -17.47 -19.62
C ARG A 22 -18.24 -16.10 -20.29
N GLU A 23 -19.28 -15.26 -20.22
CA GLU A 23 -19.16 -13.92 -20.80
C GLU A 23 -18.08 -13.11 -20.06
N PRO A 24 -17.33 -12.22 -20.74
CA PRO A 24 -16.27 -11.44 -20.12
C PRO A 24 -16.73 -10.58 -18.92
N ALA A 25 -17.99 -10.13 -18.93
CA ALA A 25 -18.59 -9.38 -17.83
C ALA A 25 -18.73 -10.25 -16.57
N ASP A 26 -19.28 -11.45 -16.71
CA ASP A 26 -19.44 -12.41 -15.60
C ASP A 26 -18.09 -12.80 -14.99
N ALA A 27 -17.04 -12.91 -15.82
CA ALA A 27 -15.69 -13.19 -15.34
C ALA A 27 -15.10 -12.02 -14.53
N LYS A 28 -15.34 -10.77 -14.93
CA LYS A 28 -14.92 -9.56 -14.20
C LYS A 28 -15.62 -9.48 -12.84
N GLU A 29 -16.93 -9.68 -12.82
CA GLU A 29 -17.74 -9.63 -11.59
C GLU A 29 -17.36 -10.73 -10.60
N ASP A 30 -17.12 -11.94 -11.09
CA ASP A 30 -16.61 -13.05 -10.29
C ASP A 30 -15.27 -12.73 -9.62
N VAL A 31 -14.34 -12.12 -10.36
CA VAL A 31 -13.02 -11.74 -9.84
C VAL A 31 -13.19 -10.69 -8.74
N VAL A 32 -13.98 -9.65 -8.98
CA VAL A 32 -14.27 -8.60 -7.98
C VAL A 32 -14.91 -9.21 -6.72
N ARG A 33 -15.87 -10.12 -6.88
CA ARG A 33 -16.53 -10.80 -5.75
C ARG A 33 -15.55 -11.62 -4.92
N ARG A 34 -14.64 -12.37 -5.54
CA ARG A 34 -13.62 -13.16 -4.83
C ARG A 34 -12.62 -12.30 -4.06
N PHE A 35 -12.31 -11.10 -4.52
CA PHE A 35 -11.52 -10.14 -3.75
C PHE A 35 -12.31 -9.59 -2.56
N ALA A 36 -13.60 -9.29 -2.76
CA ALA A 36 -14.46 -8.79 -1.69
C ALA A 36 -14.63 -9.81 -0.55
N GLU A 37 -14.73 -11.11 -0.86
CA GLU A 37 -14.72 -12.22 0.12
C GLU A 37 -13.43 -12.26 0.97
N GLN A 38 -12.34 -11.66 0.47
CA GLN A 38 -11.06 -11.52 1.16
C GLN A 38 -10.87 -10.12 1.78
N GLY A 39 -11.92 -9.31 1.86
CA GLY A 39 -11.88 -7.96 2.43
C GLY A 39 -11.31 -6.88 1.49
N ILE A 40 -11.15 -7.18 0.20
CA ILE A 40 -10.62 -6.25 -0.82
C ILE A 40 -11.75 -5.86 -1.76
N ARG A 41 -12.30 -4.65 -1.62
CA ARG A 41 -13.32 -4.16 -2.56
C ARG A 41 -12.65 -3.45 -3.71
N LEU A 42 -12.88 -3.94 -4.93
CA LEU A 42 -12.19 -3.50 -6.14
C LEU A 42 -13.16 -2.83 -7.11
N ASP A 43 -12.84 -1.60 -7.50
CA ASP A 43 -13.50 -0.91 -8.61
C ASP A 43 -12.50 -0.73 -9.74
N LEU A 44 -12.63 -1.61 -10.74
CA LEU A 44 -11.73 -1.63 -11.90
C LEU A 44 -11.94 -0.41 -12.81
N ASP A 45 -13.12 0.19 -12.81
CA ASP A 45 -13.47 1.28 -13.72
C ASP A 45 -13.02 2.64 -13.16
N ARG A 46 -13.15 2.83 -11.84
CA ARG A 46 -12.62 4.01 -11.13
C ARG A 46 -11.14 3.87 -10.73
N GLY A 47 -10.56 2.68 -10.85
CA GLY A 47 -9.17 2.45 -10.44
C GLY A 47 -8.98 2.53 -8.92
N LEU A 48 -9.87 1.92 -8.16
CA LEU A 48 -9.97 2.07 -6.71
C LEU A 48 -9.93 0.71 -5.98
N ILE A 49 -9.15 0.63 -4.90
CA ILE A 49 -9.27 -0.42 -3.89
C ILE A 49 -9.78 0.21 -2.59
N GLU A 50 -10.77 -0.40 -1.96
CA GLU A 50 -11.24 -0.04 -0.62
C GLU A 50 -11.00 -1.21 0.35
N LEU A 51 -10.44 -0.88 1.52
CA LEU A 51 -10.27 -1.79 2.66
C LEU A 51 -10.98 -1.21 3.90
N ASP A 52 -11.55 -2.08 4.73
CA ASP A 52 -11.92 -1.71 6.10
C ASP A 52 -10.71 -1.91 7.02
N ALA A 53 -10.33 -0.87 7.75
CA ALA A 53 -9.20 -0.84 8.66
C ALA A 53 -9.60 -0.21 10.00
N GLU A 54 -8.67 -0.17 10.95
CA GLU A 54 -8.81 0.54 12.23
C GLU A 54 -7.54 1.34 12.53
N VAL A 55 -7.69 2.46 13.26
CA VAL A 55 -6.53 3.19 13.81
C VAL A 55 -5.88 2.34 14.90
N CYS A 56 -4.57 2.11 14.84
CA CYS A 56 -3.87 1.31 15.86
C CYS A 56 -2.84 2.08 16.69
N GLN A 57 -2.36 3.24 16.22
CA GLN A 57 -1.39 4.06 16.94
C GLN A 57 -1.66 5.56 16.74
N ILE A 58 -1.61 6.35 17.81
CA ILE A 58 -1.72 7.82 17.75
C ILE A 58 -0.67 8.59 18.58
N TYR A 59 0.30 7.88 19.20
CA TYR A 59 1.26 8.45 20.15
C TYR A 59 2.72 8.13 19.84
N GLU A 60 3.02 6.93 19.34
CA GLU A 60 4.40 6.46 19.11
C GLU A 60 4.91 6.79 17.71
N PRO A 61 6.25 6.79 17.50
CA PRO A 61 6.85 6.88 16.17
C PRO A 61 6.33 5.81 15.21
N LEU A 62 6.25 6.16 13.93
CA LEU A 62 5.75 5.29 12.87
C LEU A 62 6.86 4.85 11.90
N GLU A 63 6.94 3.56 11.64
CA GLU A 63 7.69 2.99 10.50
C GLU A 63 6.75 2.68 9.32
N TYR A 64 5.48 2.39 9.60
CA TYR A 64 4.51 1.94 8.62
C TYR A 64 3.21 2.76 8.68
N LEU A 65 2.59 2.94 7.52
CA LEU A 65 1.25 3.50 7.43
C LEU A 65 0.19 2.41 7.68
N LEU A 66 0.40 1.22 7.10
CA LEU A 66 -0.59 0.14 7.12
C LEU A 66 0.08 -1.23 7.29
N ILE A 67 -0.50 -2.04 8.17
CA ILE A 67 -0.13 -3.43 8.43
C ILE A 67 -1.32 -4.39 8.44
N VAL A 68 -1.02 -5.70 8.42
CA VAL A 68 -1.97 -6.79 8.63
C VAL A 68 -1.71 -7.45 9.98
N GLN A 69 -2.72 -7.52 10.83
CA GLN A 69 -2.71 -8.37 12.04
C GLN A 69 -3.08 -9.82 11.68
N PRO A 70 -2.46 -10.84 12.34
CA PRO A 70 -1.64 -10.73 13.56
C PRO A 70 -0.12 -10.62 13.36
N ARG A 71 0.35 -10.33 12.14
CA ARG A 71 1.79 -10.44 11.80
C ARG A 71 2.56 -9.13 11.93
N GLY A 72 1.98 -8.04 11.41
CA GLY A 72 2.66 -6.75 11.30
C GLY A 72 2.87 -6.05 12.65
N LYS A 73 3.75 -5.04 12.64
CA LYS A 73 4.16 -4.30 13.83
C LYS A 73 3.17 -3.18 14.20
N ASP A 74 2.13 -3.51 14.95
CA ASP A 74 1.09 -2.55 15.37
C ASP A 74 1.59 -1.30 16.09
N HIS A 75 2.56 -1.45 16.99
CA HIS A 75 3.11 -0.36 17.81
C HIS A 75 3.81 0.74 17.00
N GLU A 76 4.28 0.44 15.79
CA GLU A 76 4.98 1.35 14.87
C GLU A 76 4.16 1.64 13.60
N SER A 77 2.83 1.45 13.65
CA SER A 77 1.95 1.54 12.48
C SER A 77 0.70 2.37 12.73
N LEU A 78 0.29 3.18 11.76
CA LEU A 78 -0.89 4.05 11.91
C LEU A 78 -2.21 3.27 11.83
N PHE A 79 -2.35 2.45 10.79
CA PHE A 79 -3.55 1.66 10.54
C PHE A 79 -3.24 0.17 10.53
N LEU A 80 -4.24 -0.63 10.90
CA LEU A 80 -4.20 -2.07 10.70
C LEU A 80 -5.46 -2.57 10.00
N VAL A 81 -5.29 -3.67 9.25
CA VAL A 81 -6.37 -4.51 8.74
C VAL A 81 -6.22 -5.90 9.34
N ARG A 82 -7.33 -6.62 9.47
CA ARG A 82 -7.35 -7.99 10.02
C ARG A 82 -7.53 -9.00 8.91
N ASP A 83 -6.80 -10.11 9.01
CA ASP A 83 -6.98 -11.31 8.17
C ASP A 83 -6.91 -11.09 6.64
N LEU A 84 -6.22 -10.02 6.22
CA LEU A 84 -5.99 -9.71 4.81
C LEU A 84 -4.83 -10.54 4.23
N SER A 85 -4.99 -11.11 3.04
CA SER A 85 -3.85 -11.64 2.28
C SER A 85 -3.13 -10.49 1.55
N ALA A 86 -1.84 -10.31 1.86
CA ALA A 86 -0.99 -9.35 1.16
C ALA A 86 -0.79 -9.76 -0.30
N SER A 87 -0.69 -11.07 -0.59
CA SER A 87 -0.68 -11.58 -1.97
C SER A 87 -1.95 -11.22 -2.73
N ALA A 88 -3.13 -11.32 -2.10
CA ALA A 88 -4.38 -10.91 -2.74
C ALA A 88 -4.42 -9.40 -2.97
N LEU A 89 -4.01 -8.58 -2.00
CA LEU A 89 -3.93 -7.13 -2.19
C LEU A 89 -2.96 -6.77 -3.33
N ASN A 90 -1.81 -7.43 -3.40
CA ASN A 90 -0.85 -7.27 -4.49
C ASN A 90 -1.47 -7.61 -5.85
N ALA A 91 -2.23 -8.71 -5.95
CA ALA A 91 -2.93 -9.10 -7.18
C ALA A 91 -4.01 -8.07 -7.57
N ALA A 92 -4.76 -7.53 -6.62
CA ALA A 92 -5.74 -6.48 -6.87
C ALA A 92 -5.07 -5.20 -7.40
N MET A 93 -3.93 -4.80 -6.84
CA MET A 93 -3.15 -3.66 -7.33
C MET A 93 -2.69 -3.87 -8.79
N LEU A 94 -2.20 -5.06 -9.13
CA LEU A 94 -1.78 -5.42 -10.49
C LEU A 94 -2.97 -5.43 -11.47
N LEU A 95 -4.16 -5.84 -11.04
CA LEU A 95 -5.37 -5.77 -11.87
C LEU A 95 -5.78 -4.33 -12.20
N LEU A 96 -5.42 -3.36 -11.37
CA LEU A 96 -5.56 -1.93 -11.66
C LEU A 96 -4.45 -1.36 -12.56
N GLY A 97 -3.58 -2.23 -13.11
CA GLY A 97 -2.53 -1.84 -14.04
C GLY A 97 -1.43 -1.01 -13.42
N VAL A 98 -1.14 -1.20 -12.13
CA VAL A 98 0.03 -0.54 -11.50
C VAL A 98 1.32 -1.17 -12.00
N GLU A 99 2.32 -0.33 -12.27
CA GLU A 99 3.67 -0.78 -12.61
C GLU A 99 4.63 -0.69 -11.41
N LYS A 100 5.59 -1.62 -11.34
CA LYS A 100 6.59 -1.62 -10.27
C LYS A 100 7.51 -0.41 -10.39
N GLY A 101 7.54 0.40 -9.34
CA GLY A 101 8.47 1.51 -9.18
C GLY A 101 9.83 1.09 -8.62
N VAL A 102 10.57 2.10 -8.18
CA VAL A 102 11.92 2.00 -7.61
C VAL A 102 11.85 2.43 -6.15
N ASN A 103 12.36 1.57 -5.26
CA ASN A 103 12.48 1.88 -3.84
C ASN A 103 13.50 3.00 -3.59
N GLY A 104 13.37 3.71 -2.48
CA GLY A 104 14.33 4.73 -2.05
C GLY A 104 15.72 4.14 -1.82
N ARG A 105 16.76 4.95 -2.05
CA ARG A 105 18.17 4.53 -1.98
C ARG A 105 19.03 5.52 -1.22
N PHE A 106 20.03 4.96 -0.56
CA PHE A 106 21.13 5.69 0.06
C PHE A 106 22.32 5.61 -0.88
N VAL A 107 22.70 6.74 -1.47
CA VAL A 107 23.82 6.82 -2.40
C VAL A 107 25.01 7.44 -1.68
N PRO A 108 26.13 6.71 -1.48
CA PRO A 108 27.33 7.28 -0.88
C PRO A 108 27.80 8.51 -1.66
N LYS A 109 28.19 9.57 -0.93
CA LYS A 109 28.77 10.76 -1.54
C LYS A 109 30.18 10.48 -2.06
N ASP A 110 30.49 11.02 -3.22
CA ASP A 110 31.84 11.02 -3.81
C ASP A 110 32.22 12.44 -4.26
N PRO A 111 33.16 13.13 -3.56
CA PRO A 111 33.92 12.63 -2.41
C PRO A 111 33.06 12.53 -1.14
N PRO A 112 33.45 11.67 -0.17
CA PRO A 112 32.79 11.62 1.14
C PRO A 112 32.98 12.95 1.89
N PRO A 113 32.13 13.27 2.88
CA PRO A 113 32.30 14.44 3.73
C PRO A 113 33.67 14.45 4.41
N THR A 114 34.23 15.64 4.60
CA THR A 114 35.40 15.83 5.45
C THR A 114 35.07 15.43 6.89
N ARG A 115 36.10 15.19 7.71
CA ARG A 115 35.92 14.87 9.13
C ARG A 115 35.16 15.96 9.87
N GLU A 116 35.44 17.23 9.59
CA GLU A 116 34.76 18.38 10.20
C GLU A 116 33.27 18.40 9.83
N GLU A 117 32.93 18.15 8.57
CA GLU A 117 31.54 18.06 8.11
C GLU A 117 30.79 16.88 8.73
N TYR A 118 31.44 15.71 8.83
CA TYR A 118 30.85 14.54 9.47
C TYR A 118 30.61 14.78 10.97
N GLU A 119 31.57 15.38 11.67
CA GLU A 119 31.43 15.76 13.09
C GLU A 119 30.32 16.84 13.28
N ALA A 120 30.05 17.66 12.26
CA ALA A 120 28.92 18.60 12.21
C ALA A 120 27.57 17.95 11.81
N GLY A 121 27.54 16.63 11.57
CA GLY A 121 26.32 15.88 11.28
C GLY A 121 25.93 15.81 9.79
N VAL A 122 26.83 16.18 8.87
CA VAL A 122 26.59 16.00 7.43
C VAL A 122 26.63 14.51 7.11
N PRO A 123 25.55 13.92 6.55
CA PRO A 123 25.53 12.50 6.21
C PRO A 123 26.53 12.21 5.08
N ASP A 124 27.11 11.02 5.10
CA ASP A 124 28.02 10.48 4.08
C ASP A 124 27.29 9.93 2.84
N TYR A 125 25.96 10.06 2.80
CA TYR A 125 25.11 9.69 1.69
C TYR A 125 24.16 10.82 1.28
N THR A 126 23.59 10.67 0.09
CA THR A 126 22.39 11.38 -0.37
C THR A 126 21.23 10.40 -0.44
N VAL A 127 20.03 10.88 -0.14
CA VAL A 127 18.80 10.11 -0.29
C VAL A 127 18.25 10.33 -1.69
N GLU A 128 18.08 9.25 -2.45
CA GLU A 128 17.23 9.22 -3.64
C GLU A 128 15.85 8.71 -3.22
N PRO A 129 14.79 9.54 -3.21
CA PRO A 129 13.46 9.11 -2.82
C PRO A 129 12.92 7.99 -3.71
N ALA A 130 11.98 7.21 -3.18
CA ALA A 130 11.26 6.25 -3.99
C ALA A 130 10.53 6.96 -5.15
N SER A 131 10.45 6.31 -6.31
CA SER A 131 9.86 6.89 -7.51
C SER A 131 9.20 5.86 -8.40
N GLY A 132 8.24 6.29 -9.21
CA GLY A 132 7.53 5.43 -10.17
C GLY A 132 6.03 5.46 -9.95
N ASP A 133 5.38 4.37 -10.36
CA ASP A 133 3.93 4.24 -10.31
C ASP A 133 3.43 3.69 -8.96
N GLY A 134 2.12 3.76 -8.70
CA GLY A 134 1.55 3.48 -7.40
C GLY A 134 0.17 4.09 -7.13
N PHE A 135 -0.14 4.44 -5.89
CA PHE A 135 -1.48 4.86 -5.50
C PHE A 135 -1.49 6.14 -4.68
N TYR A 136 -2.58 6.89 -4.78
CA TYR A 136 -2.92 7.92 -3.81
C TYR A 136 -3.72 7.27 -2.68
N LEU A 137 -3.26 7.44 -1.44
CA LEU A 137 -3.89 6.82 -0.28
C LEU A 137 -4.71 7.83 0.51
N TYR A 138 -5.91 7.42 0.90
CA TYR A 138 -6.82 8.22 1.71
C TYR A 138 -7.40 7.39 2.83
N ALA A 139 -7.76 8.06 3.92
CA ALA A 139 -8.56 7.50 4.99
C ALA A 139 -9.86 8.30 5.12
N ALA A 140 -10.97 7.59 5.27
CA ALA A 140 -12.29 8.17 5.48
C ALA A 140 -12.98 7.52 6.67
N TRP A 141 -13.62 8.32 7.51
CA TRP A 141 -14.43 7.82 8.63
C TRP A 141 -15.48 8.84 9.02
N ASP A 142 -16.44 8.36 9.80
CA ASP A 142 -17.50 9.18 10.35
C ASP A 142 -17.31 9.32 11.86
N VAL A 143 -17.67 10.48 12.41
CA VAL A 143 -17.72 10.73 13.85
C VAL A 143 -19.10 11.24 14.21
N GLU A 144 -19.86 10.46 14.98
CA GLU A 144 -21.14 10.91 15.52
C GLU A 144 -20.91 11.79 16.75
N ARG A 145 -21.39 13.02 16.68
CA ARG A 145 -21.34 13.96 17.80
C ARG A 145 -22.44 13.65 18.83
N PRO A 146 -22.30 14.15 20.07
CA PRO A 146 -23.33 13.97 21.10
C PRO A 146 -24.73 14.53 20.75
N ASP A 147 -24.82 15.45 19.79
CA ASP A 147 -26.06 16.04 19.28
C ASP A 147 -26.70 15.23 18.13
N GLY A 148 -26.09 14.10 17.75
CA GLY A 148 -26.55 13.21 16.66
C GLY A 148 -26.12 13.67 15.26
N VAL A 149 -25.34 14.75 15.14
CA VAL A 149 -24.76 15.16 13.85
C VAL A 149 -23.57 14.27 13.54
N VAL A 150 -23.49 13.78 12.30
CA VAL A 150 -22.36 12.99 11.82
C VAL A 150 -21.39 13.89 11.07
N ASP A 151 -20.14 13.95 11.55
CA ASP A 151 -19.02 14.57 10.84
C ASP A 151 -18.36 13.55 9.93
N HIS A 152 -18.24 13.91 8.65
CA HIS A 152 -17.58 13.11 7.64
C HIS A 152 -16.14 13.58 7.46
N HIS A 153 -15.18 12.70 7.74
CA HIS A 153 -13.76 12.96 7.61
C HIS A 153 -13.20 12.25 6.38
N PHE A 154 -12.38 12.97 5.62
CA PHE A 154 -11.68 12.45 4.45
C PHE A 154 -10.32 13.13 4.32
N HIS A 155 -9.26 12.36 4.45
CA HIS A 155 -7.90 12.87 4.52
C HIS A 155 -6.96 12.08 3.61
N ARG A 156 -6.02 12.78 2.98
CA ARG A 156 -4.83 12.15 2.41
C ARG A 156 -4.05 11.46 3.52
N ALA A 157 -3.57 10.25 3.28
CA ALA A 157 -2.80 9.51 4.28
C ALA A 157 -1.57 10.30 4.75
N GLU A 158 -0.96 11.08 3.86
CA GLU A 158 0.20 11.92 4.18
C GLU A 158 -0.11 13.02 5.20
N ASP A 159 -1.33 13.56 5.21
CA ASP A 159 -1.72 14.60 6.18
C ASP A 159 -1.89 14.05 7.60
N LEU A 160 -2.07 12.74 7.71
CA LEU A 160 -2.24 12.02 8.97
C LEU A 160 -0.90 11.65 9.62
N VAL A 161 0.22 11.98 8.97
CA VAL A 161 1.57 11.70 9.45
C VAL A 161 2.37 13.00 9.48
N LEU A 162 2.99 13.28 10.61
CA LEU A 162 3.82 14.45 10.84
C LEU A 162 5.30 14.08 10.79
N ASN A 163 6.08 14.94 10.15
CA ASN A 163 7.51 15.04 10.35
C ASN A 163 7.77 16.02 11.50
N VAL A 164 8.13 15.52 12.68
CA VAL A 164 8.36 16.37 13.86
C VAL A 164 9.67 17.15 13.81
N ARG A 165 10.60 16.75 12.95
CA ARG A 165 11.87 17.48 12.73
C ARG A 165 11.66 18.71 11.85
N ALA A 166 10.88 18.55 10.78
CA ALA A 166 10.63 19.59 9.78
C ALA A 166 9.31 20.35 9.99
N GLU A 167 8.56 20.02 11.05
CA GLU A 167 7.28 20.66 11.43
C GLU A 167 6.26 20.73 10.27
N ARG A 168 6.18 19.66 9.50
CA ARG A 168 5.28 19.53 8.34
C ARG A 168 4.62 18.15 8.32
N THR A 169 3.59 17.98 7.50
CA THR A 169 3.08 16.64 7.19
C THR A 169 4.04 15.89 6.25
N TYR A 170 3.82 14.59 6.12
CA TYR A 170 4.51 13.75 5.14
C TYR A 170 4.32 14.34 3.73
N GLN A 171 5.34 14.23 2.88
CA GLN A 171 5.28 14.81 1.54
C GLN A 171 4.16 14.14 0.72
N ARG A 172 3.16 14.94 0.32
CA ARG A 172 2.09 14.47 -0.55
C ARG A 172 2.65 13.99 -1.89
N GLY A 173 2.20 12.82 -2.33
CA GLY A 173 2.64 12.23 -3.58
C GLY A 173 1.88 10.97 -3.92
N ARG A 174 2.43 10.19 -4.84
CA ARG A 174 1.99 8.82 -5.08
C ARG A 174 2.80 7.91 -4.17
N TRP A 175 2.13 7.00 -3.47
CA TRP A 175 2.77 5.92 -2.74
C TRP A 175 3.24 4.89 -3.74
N VAL A 176 4.55 4.70 -3.82
CA VAL A 176 5.22 3.96 -4.88
C VAL A 176 5.02 2.46 -4.68
N TYR A 177 4.52 1.78 -5.70
CA TYR A 177 4.29 0.34 -5.70
C TYR A 177 5.59 -0.43 -5.93
N LEU A 178 5.96 -1.26 -4.96
CA LEU A 178 7.15 -2.11 -5.00
C LEU A 178 6.80 -3.59 -5.23
N GLY A 179 5.57 -3.98 -4.88
CA GLY A 179 5.04 -5.35 -5.07
C GLY A 179 5.70 -6.42 -4.20
N SER A 180 6.38 -6.01 -3.11
CA SER A 180 7.15 -6.90 -2.23
C SER A 180 8.15 -7.80 -2.99
N ARG A 181 8.50 -8.95 -2.40
CA ARG A 181 9.35 -9.99 -2.99
C ARG A 181 9.10 -11.34 -2.33
N PHE A 182 9.54 -12.40 -2.99
CA PHE A 182 9.65 -13.72 -2.37
C PHE A 182 10.95 -13.83 -1.57
N ILE A 183 10.87 -14.46 -0.40
CA ILE A 183 12.00 -14.69 0.51
C ILE A 183 12.06 -16.16 0.91
N LYS A 184 13.28 -16.62 1.20
CA LYS A 184 13.54 -17.95 1.73
C LYS A 184 14.26 -17.82 3.07
N PRO A 185 13.61 -18.02 4.23
CA PRO A 185 14.18 -17.74 5.55
C PRO A 185 15.45 -18.56 5.87
N HIS A 186 15.51 -19.81 5.40
CA HIS A 186 16.70 -20.64 5.44
C HIS A 186 16.68 -21.67 4.30
N LYS A 187 17.81 -22.34 4.07
CA LYS A 187 18.03 -23.21 2.89
C LYS A 187 16.94 -24.29 2.67
N ASP A 188 16.35 -24.80 3.75
CA ASP A 188 15.37 -25.89 3.77
C ASP A 188 13.91 -25.41 3.91
N ALA A 189 13.68 -24.10 4.07
CA ALA A 189 12.33 -23.54 4.19
C ALA A 189 11.64 -23.46 2.82
N GLU A 190 10.31 -23.44 2.83
CA GLU A 190 9.55 -23.03 1.65
C GLU A 190 9.74 -21.54 1.38
N GLU A 191 9.72 -21.18 0.10
CA GLU A 191 9.71 -19.78 -0.31
C GLU A 191 8.36 -19.16 0.05
N MET A 192 8.39 -17.94 0.59
CA MET A 192 7.20 -17.23 1.04
C MET A 192 7.19 -15.80 0.50
N PHE A 193 5.99 -15.28 0.26
CA PHE A 193 5.83 -13.87 -0.09
C PHE A 193 6.07 -13.01 1.15
N ALA A 194 7.05 -12.11 1.10
CA ALA A 194 7.53 -11.41 2.29
C ALA A 194 6.44 -10.58 2.98
N ALA A 195 5.58 -9.92 2.20
CA ALA A 195 4.48 -9.14 2.77
C ALA A 195 3.43 -10.01 3.50
N ASP A 196 3.19 -11.24 3.04
CA ASP A 196 2.32 -12.18 3.76
C ASP A 196 2.99 -12.71 5.04
N ALA A 197 4.31 -12.89 5.01
CA ALA A 197 5.07 -13.40 6.15
C ALA A 197 5.24 -12.34 7.25
N GLU A 198 5.51 -11.09 6.88
CA GLU A 198 5.78 -9.99 7.81
C GLU A 198 4.53 -9.20 8.18
N GLY A 199 3.53 -9.12 7.31
CA GLY A 199 2.32 -8.32 7.53
C GLY A 199 2.52 -6.81 7.40
N ASN A 200 3.67 -6.33 6.93
CA ASN A 200 3.90 -4.89 6.72
C ASN A 200 3.58 -4.51 5.27
N LEU A 201 2.56 -3.66 5.05
CA LEU A 201 2.04 -3.41 3.69
C LEU A 201 2.53 -2.09 3.08
N VAL A 202 2.53 -1.02 3.87
CA VAL A 202 2.86 0.33 3.39
C VAL A 202 3.87 0.97 4.32
N SER A 203 5.09 1.24 3.85
CA SER A 203 6.15 1.83 4.68
C SER A 203 6.21 3.36 4.56
N LEU A 204 6.47 4.02 5.69
CA LEU A 204 6.79 5.46 5.75
C LEU A 204 8.27 5.73 5.54
N VAL A 205 9.10 4.74 5.83
CA VAL A 205 10.56 4.81 5.78
C VAL A 205 11.13 3.88 4.70
N TYR A 206 12.35 4.17 4.25
CA TYR A 206 13.06 3.36 3.29
C TYR A 206 13.76 2.17 3.95
N PHE A 207 13.21 0.97 3.75
CA PHE A 207 13.89 -0.26 4.08
C PHE A 207 14.70 -0.76 2.89
N PRO A 208 15.98 -1.19 3.07
CA PRO A 208 16.80 -1.71 1.99
C PRO A 208 16.16 -2.90 1.25
N TYR A 209 15.42 -3.72 1.98
CA TYR A 209 14.64 -4.82 1.43
C TYR A 209 13.18 -4.40 1.37
N ALA A 210 12.67 -4.22 0.14
CA ALA A 210 11.27 -3.91 -0.14
C ALA A 210 10.37 -5.15 0.12
N ASN A 211 10.20 -5.51 1.39
CA ASN A 211 9.32 -6.61 1.80
C ASN A 211 7.84 -6.19 1.89
N HIS A 212 7.55 -4.90 1.72
CA HIS A 212 6.21 -4.30 1.70
C HIS A 212 5.71 -4.04 0.27
N LEU A 213 4.42 -3.76 0.11
CA LEU A 213 3.79 -3.51 -1.19
C LEU A 213 3.99 -2.09 -1.70
N LEU A 214 3.92 -1.10 -0.80
CA LEU A 214 4.00 0.32 -1.12
C LEU A 214 4.96 1.05 -0.18
N THR A 215 5.57 2.12 -0.67
CA THR A 215 6.39 3.02 0.14
C THR A 215 6.07 4.48 -0.17
N GLY A 216 6.18 5.36 0.82
CA GLY A 216 6.12 6.81 0.59
C GLY A 216 7.36 7.31 -0.15
N ALA A 217 7.33 8.56 -0.64
CA ALA A 217 8.41 9.17 -1.42
C ALA A 217 9.00 10.42 -0.73
N ASP A 218 8.89 10.51 0.59
CA ASP A 218 9.43 11.66 1.32
C ASP A 218 10.98 11.61 1.32
N PRO A 219 11.67 12.72 1.03
CA PRO A 219 13.14 12.76 1.04
C PRO A 219 13.75 12.55 2.43
N GLU A 220 12.96 12.69 3.49
CA GLU A 220 13.41 12.47 4.88
C GLU A 220 13.02 11.07 5.42
N ALA A 221 12.50 10.19 4.56
CA ALA A 221 12.11 8.82 4.91
C ALA A 221 13.32 7.90 5.21
N ASP A 222 14.53 8.45 5.22
CA ASP A 222 15.74 7.81 5.75
C ASP A 222 15.73 7.64 7.27
N ASN A 223 14.97 8.49 7.97
CA ASN A 223 14.97 8.52 9.43
C ASN A 223 13.64 8.02 9.98
N GLN A 224 13.65 6.91 10.72
CA GLN A 224 12.45 6.32 11.32
C GLN A 224 11.94 7.01 12.58
N TYR A 225 12.71 7.93 13.18
CA TYR A 225 12.38 8.52 14.48
C TYR A 225 11.63 9.85 14.37
N ILE A 226 11.33 10.32 13.16
CA ILE A 226 10.73 11.66 12.94
C ILE A 226 9.26 11.60 12.53
N TRP A 227 8.71 10.42 12.30
CA TRP A 227 7.34 10.24 11.81
C TRP A 227 6.40 9.95 12.97
N TYR A 228 5.40 10.80 13.17
CA TYR A 228 4.41 10.64 14.23
C TYR A 228 2.99 10.77 13.69
N PRO A 229 1.99 10.12 14.32
CA PRO A 229 0.59 10.32 13.97
C PRO A 229 0.18 11.79 14.16
N ASN A 230 -0.60 12.32 13.23
CA ASN A 230 -1.26 13.60 13.40
C ASN A 230 -2.51 13.44 14.26
N SER A 231 -2.32 13.33 15.58
CA SER A 231 -3.38 13.05 16.56
C SER A 231 -4.49 14.11 16.62
N TRP A 232 -4.28 15.29 16.03
CA TRP A 232 -5.30 16.32 15.88
C TRP A 232 -6.36 15.99 14.83
N LEU A 233 -5.99 15.18 13.82
CA LEU A 233 -6.89 14.76 12.76
C LEU A 233 -7.47 13.38 13.04
N LEU A 234 -6.73 12.52 13.72
CA LEU A 234 -7.08 11.11 13.88
C LEU A 234 -8.20 10.90 14.91
N PRO A 235 -9.10 9.93 14.66
CA PRO A 235 -10.01 9.44 15.69
C PRO A 235 -9.23 8.58 16.71
N PRO A 236 -9.85 8.19 17.84
CA PRO A 236 -9.21 7.33 18.83
C PRO A 236 -8.73 5.99 18.26
N ILE A 237 -7.74 5.38 18.92
CA ILE A 237 -7.31 4.00 18.63
C ILE A 237 -8.51 3.04 18.67
N GLY A 238 -8.57 2.14 17.70
CA GLY A 238 -9.66 1.18 17.48
C GLY A 238 -10.82 1.72 16.65
N HIS A 239 -10.84 3.00 16.30
CA HIS A 239 -11.92 3.55 15.47
C HIS A 239 -11.85 2.97 14.05
N PRO A 240 -12.97 2.46 13.50
CA PRO A 240 -13.00 1.95 12.13
C PRO A 240 -12.80 3.08 11.13
N VAL A 241 -11.99 2.81 10.12
CA VAL A 241 -11.73 3.71 8.99
C VAL A 241 -11.81 2.93 7.69
N ARG A 242 -12.19 3.61 6.61
CA ARG A 242 -12.03 3.11 5.25
C ARG A 242 -10.70 3.60 4.71
N LEU A 243 -9.88 2.68 4.20
CA LEU A 243 -8.69 3.03 3.43
C LEU A 243 -8.97 2.90 1.94
N LEU A 244 -8.59 3.92 1.19
CA LEU A 244 -8.82 4.03 -0.24
C LEU A 244 -7.47 4.13 -0.96
N PHE A 245 -7.26 3.25 -1.93
CA PHE A 245 -6.08 3.24 -2.81
C PHE A 245 -6.57 3.60 -4.20
N SER A 246 -6.31 4.83 -4.62
CA SER A 246 -6.80 5.34 -5.91
C SER A 246 -5.66 5.53 -6.90
N ARG A 247 -5.89 5.16 -8.16
CA ARG A 247 -4.95 5.43 -9.26
C ARG A 247 -4.86 6.91 -9.59
N GLU A 248 -5.95 7.66 -9.36
CA GLU A 248 -6.04 9.10 -9.58
C GLU A 248 -6.30 9.87 -8.27
N PRO A 249 -5.93 11.17 -8.18
CA PRO A 249 -6.26 12.00 -7.03
C PRO A 249 -7.78 12.11 -6.83
N LEU A 250 -8.22 12.08 -5.57
CA LEU A 250 -9.61 12.22 -5.18
C LEU A 250 -9.77 13.53 -4.39
N GLU A 251 -10.80 14.31 -4.72
CA GLU A 251 -11.13 15.56 -4.01
C GLU A 251 -12.09 15.32 -2.83
N GLN A 252 -12.84 14.23 -2.86
CA GLN A 252 -13.87 13.87 -1.88
C GLN A 252 -13.92 12.35 -1.74
N PRO A 253 -14.49 11.81 -0.64
CA PRO A 253 -14.62 10.37 -0.50
C PRO A 253 -15.58 9.85 -1.57
N GLU A 254 -15.10 8.89 -2.37
CA GLU A 254 -15.93 8.14 -3.30
C GLU A 254 -16.99 7.32 -2.53
N PRO A 255 -18.19 7.12 -3.11
CA PRO A 255 -19.16 6.15 -2.59
C PRO A 255 -18.49 4.79 -2.41
N ARG A 256 -18.89 4.07 -1.34
CA ARG A 256 -18.38 2.72 -1.06
C ARG A 256 -18.44 1.87 -2.32
N VAL A 257 -17.37 1.14 -2.57
CA VAL A 257 -17.29 0.22 -3.71
C VAL A 257 -18.33 -0.88 -3.51
N GLU A 258 -19.27 -0.99 -4.45
CA GLU A 258 -20.31 -2.02 -4.43
C GLU A 258 -19.71 -3.39 -4.75
N VAL A 259 -20.21 -4.42 -4.07
CA VAL A 259 -19.83 -5.81 -4.34
C VAL A 259 -20.96 -6.45 -5.17
N PRO A 260 -20.67 -7.02 -6.35
CA PRO A 260 -21.67 -7.73 -7.14
C PRO A 260 -22.34 -8.82 -6.31
N ALA A 261 -23.67 -8.93 -6.41
CA ALA A 261 -24.42 -9.97 -5.71
C ALA A 261 -23.97 -11.36 -6.15
N ALA A 262 -23.99 -12.34 -5.23
CA ALA A 262 -23.83 -13.73 -5.62
C ALA A 262 -25.06 -14.16 -6.45
N GLU A 263 -24.83 -14.64 -7.67
CA GLU A 263 -25.86 -15.37 -8.42
C GLU A 263 -26.24 -16.62 -7.61
N ARG A 264 -27.55 -16.83 -7.41
CA ARG A 264 -28.12 -17.96 -6.66
C ARG A 264 -28.24 -19.22 -7.51
#